data_AF-A0A844EG71-F1
#
_entry.id   AF-A0A844EG71-F1
#
_cell.length_a   1.000
_cell.length_b   1.000
_cell.length_c   1.000
_cell.angle_alpha   90.00
_cell.angle_beta   90.00
_cell.angle_gamma   90.00
#
_symmetry.space_group_name_H-M   'P 1'
#
loop_
_entity.id
_entity.type
_entity.pdbx_description
1 polymer ?
#
loop_
_entity_poly.entity_id
_entity_poly.type
_entity_poly.pdbx_seq_one_letter_code
_entity_poly.pdbx_strand_id
1 'polypeptide(L)'
;MKMIYQQLLGFFLVIACTILLLGFSFGRMSKTFVYDTTWRNLEKYSDSLIQQSLTINSKKSAKVTFDEEKLKNSEALLENQAVHFTVFSPKDQVIYPNNGVAPKITKTDWQHLRKNQIVRKVNNKNFKLKNGKTRPAMIEVLKPYYYKKKLVAAVTVGAFIS
;
A
#
# COMPACT_ATOMS: atom_id res chain seq x y z
N MET A 1 31.27 -11.98 52.27
CA MET A 1 31.21 -11.33 50.94
C MET A 1 30.30 -12.02 49.91
N LYS A 2 29.77 -13.24 50.17
CA LYS A 2 28.89 -13.98 49.24
C LYS A 2 27.51 -13.33 49.02
N MET A 3 26.99 -12.64 50.03
CA MET A 3 25.67 -11.99 50.00
C MET A 3 25.62 -10.79 49.04
N ILE A 4 26.68 -9.97 49.00
CA ILE A 4 26.80 -8.82 48.08
C ILE A 4 26.89 -9.30 46.63
N TYR A 5 27.60 -10.40 46.37
CA TYR A 5 27.72 -10.96 45.02
C TYR A 5 26.39 -11.52 44.50
N GLN A 6 25.57 -12.12 45.36
CA GLN A 6 24.22 -12.57 45.01
C GLN A 6 23.27 -11.41 44.71
N GLN A 7 23.35 -10.31 45.47
CA GLN A 7 22.55 -9.11 45.21
C GLN A 7 22.96 -8.42 43.90
N LEU A 8 24.26 -8.32 43.63
CA LEU A 8 24.78 -7.79 42.36
C LEU A 8 24.32 -8.65 41.17
N LEU A 9 24.36 -9.97 41.30
CA LEU A 9 23.91 -10.90 40.25
C LEU A 9 22.40 -10.80 40.01
N GLY A 10 21.60 -10.66 41.07
CA GLY A 10 20.16 -10.45 40.97
C GLY A 10 19.82 -9.13 40.26
N PHE A 11 20.53 -8.05 40.59
CA PHE A 11 20.36 -6.76 39.92
C PHE A 11 20.72 -6.83 38.44
N PHE A 12 21.82 -7.52 38.11
CA PHE A 12 22.24 -7.77 36.73
C PHE A 12 21.18 -8.58 35.96
N LEU A 13 20.61 -9.60 36.58
CA LEU A 13 19.57 -10.43 35.96
C LEU A 13 18.28 -9.64 35.67
N VAL A 14 17.87 -8.76 36.58
CA VAL A 14 16.72 -7.86 36.37
C VAL A 14 17.00 -6.89 35.21
N ILE A 15 18.20 -6.30 35.16
CA ILE A 15 18.59 -5.41 34.05
C ILE A 15 18.59 -6.17 32.72
N ALA A 16 19.20 -7.36 32.68
CA ALA A 16 19.26 -8.19 31.49
C ALA A 16 17.86 -8.58 30.99
N CYS A 17 16.96 -8.99 31.88
CA CYS A 17 15.57 -9.29 31.55
C CYS A 17 14.84 -8.05 31.00
N THR A 18 15.06 -6.88 31.61
CA THR A 18 14.46 -5.62 31.17
C THR A 18 14.91 -5.26 29.75
N ILE A 19 16.21 -5.38 29.45
CA ILE A 19 16.76 -5.12 28.10
C ILE A 19 16.16 -6.09 27.08
N LEU A 20 16.03 -7.38 27.42
CA LEU A 20 15.44 -8.38 26.53
C LEU A 20 13.96 -8.10 26.23
N LEU A 21 13.18 -7.74 27.25
CA LEU A 21 11.77 -7.40 27.10
C LEU A 21 11.60 -6.14 26.24
N LEU A 22 12.42 -5.11 26.46
CA LEU A 22 12.43 -3.91 25.64
C LEU A 22 12.81 -4.24 24.20
N GLY A 23 13.90 -4.97 23.97
CA GLY A 23 14.35 -5.37 22.64
C GLY A 23 13.26 -6.11 21.84
N PHE A 24 12.56 -7.05 22.49
CA PHE A 24 11.44 -7.76 21.86
C PHE A 24 10.26 -6.84 21.53
N SER A 25 9.90 -5.95 22.46
CA SER A 25 8.81 -4.98 22.28
C SER A 25 9.08 -4.02 21.11
N PHE A 26 10.26 -3.40 21.09
CA PHE A 26 10.68 -2.50 20.02
C PHE A 26 10.71 -3.21 18.66
N GLY A 27 11.25 -4.44 18.59
CA GLY A 27 11.30 -5.19 17.33
C GLY A 27 9.91 -5.47 16.72
N ARG A 28 8.90 -5.77 17.54
CA ARG A 28 7.51 -6.02 17.10
C ARG A 28 6.78 -4.72 16.76
N MET A 29 6.99 -3.68 17.55
CA MET A 29 6.35 -2.38 17.37
C MET A 29 6.86 -1.65 16.12
N SER A 30 8.18 -1.65 15.88
CA SER A 30 8.78 -1.00 14.72
C SER A 30 8.25 -1.55 13.40
N LYS A 31 8.13 -2.88 13.25
CA LYS A 31 7.62 -3.47 11.99
C LYS A 31 6.17 -3.07 11.69
N THR A 32 5.32 -3.15 12.71
CA THR A 32 3.90 -2.80 12.55
C THR A 32 3.72 -1.32 12.25
N PHE A 33 4.48 -0.46 12.95
CA PHE A 33 4.44 0.99 12.74
C PHE A 33 4.92 1.41 11.35
N VAL A 34 5.97 0.77 10.82
CA VAL A 34 6.48 1.02 9.47
C VAL A 34 5.42 0.66 8.43
N TYR A 35 4.80 -0.53 8.51
CA TYR A 35 3.77 -0.93 7.55
C TYR A 35 2.53 -0.03 7.61
N ASP A 36 2.03 0.29 8.80
CA ASP A 36 0.88 1.18 8.95
C ASP A 36 1.15 2.59 8.41
N THR A 37 2.36 3.09 8.60
CA THR A 37 2.76 4.39 8.07
C THR A 37 2.86 4.35 6.55
N THR A 38 3.47 3.31 5.98
CA THR A 38 3.52 3.15 4.53
C THR A 38 2.12 3.00 3.93
N TRP A 39 1.25 2.18 4.49
CA TRP A 39 -0.14 2.05 4.01
C TRP A 39 -0.89 3.38 4.05
N ARG A 40 -0.79 4.15 5.14
CA ARG A 40 -1.40 5.48 5.24
C ARG A 40 -0.87 6.44 4.17
N ASN A 41 0.42 6.40 3.88
CA ASN A 41 1.02 7.25 2.84
C ASN A 41 0.54 6.83 1.44
N LEU A 42 0.51 5.53 1.14
CA LEU A 42 -0.01 5.01 -0.13
C LEU A 42 -1.50 5.36 -0.32
N GLU A 43 -2.31 5.30 0.74
CA GLU A 43 -3.71 5.74 0.71
C GLU A 43 -3.83 7.23 0.37
N LYS A 44 -3.01 8.09 0.97
CA LYS A 44 -2.98 9.53 0.68
C LYS A 44 -2.56 9.80 -0.76
N TYR A 45 -1.53 9.12 -1.26
CA TYR A 45 -1.07 9.28 -2.64
C TYR A 45 -2.13 8.85 -3.64
N SER A 46 -2.84 7.74 -3.36
CA SER A 46 -3.99 7.31 -4.15
C SER A 46 -5.05 8.40 -4.24
N ASP A 47 -5.37 9.06 -3.11
CA ASP A 47 -6.37 10.12 -3.07
C ASP A 47 -5.96 11.35 -3.88
N SER A 48 -4.73 11.81 -3.70
CA SER A 48 -4.18 12.94 -4.46
C SER A 48 -4.18 12.66 -5.96
N LEU A 49 -3.74 11.46 -6.36
CA LEU A 49 -3.71 11.03 -7.76
C LEU A 49 -5.11 11.00 -8.38
N ILE A 50 -6.10 10.45 -7.68
CA ILE A 50 -7.48 10.43 -8.19
C ILE A 50 -8.09 11.83 -8.22
N GLN A 51 -7.90 12.64 -7.18
CA GLN A 51 -8.42 14.00 -7.13
C GLN A 51 -7.91 14.86 -8.30
N GLN A 52 -6.64 14.67 -8.69
CA GLN A 52 -6.03 15.42 -9.79
C GLN A 52 -6.45 14.90 -11.18
N SER A 53 -6.80 13.61 -11.32
CA SER A 53 -7.08 12.98 -12.62
C SER A 53 -8.56 12.84 -12.99
N LEU A 54 -9.46 12.64 -12.02
CA LEU A 54 -10.54 13.60 -11.73
C LEU A 54 -11.33 14.34 -12.81
N THR A 55 -11.74 13.79 -13.96
CA THR A 55 -12.56 14.58 -14.93
C THR A 55 -14.01 14.09 -15.04
N ILE A 56 -14.96 14.96 -14.65
CA ILE A 56 -16.40 14.68 -14.71
C ILE A 56 -17.01 15.39 -15.92
N ASN A 57 -17.36 14.62 -16.96
CA ASN A 57 -18.06 15.16 -18.11
C ASN A 57 -19.57 15.24 -17.83
N SER A 58 -20.10 16.46 -17.71
CA SER A 58 -21.51 16.71 -17.33
C SER A 58 -22.52 16.57 -18.48
N LYS A 59 -22.06 16.40 -19.74
CA LYS A 59 -22.91 16.64 -20.92
C LYS A 59 -23.83 15.50 -21.38
N LYS A 60 -23.64 14.23 -21.00
CA LYS A 60 -24.52 13.15 -21.54
C LYS A 60 -24.76 11.91 -20.67
N SER A 61 -24.16 11.90 -19.50
CA SER A 61 -24.18 10.86 -18.46
C SER A 61 -22.93 11.16 -17.67
N ALA A 62 -22.99 11.26 -16.34
CA ALA A 62 -21.84 11.60 -15.50
C ALA A 62 -20.75 10.51 -15.60
N LYS A 63 -20.04 10.49 -16.73
CA LYS A 63 -18.99 9.55 -17.07
C LYS A 63 -17.73 10.10 -16.43
N VAL A 64 -17.30 9.39 -15.39
CA VAL A 64 -16.02 9.63 -14.76
C VAL A 64 -14.94 9.17 -15.72
N THR A 65 -14.10 10.10 -16.14
CA THR A 65 -12.96 9.88 -17.02
C THR A 65 -11.70 10.29 -16.29
N PHE A 66 -10.61 9.57 -16.54
CA PHE A 66 -9.30 9.87 -15.98
C PHE A 66 -8.43 10.47 -17.07
N ASP A 67 -7.78 11.58 -16.75
CA ASP A 67 -6.80 12.22 -17.61
C ASP A 67 -5.44 11.50 -17.44
N GLU A 68 -5.01 10.78 -18.48
CA GLU A 68 -3.77 10.01 -18.47
C GLU A 68 -2.52 10.90 -18.32
N GLU A 69 -2.54 12.13 -18.84
CA GLU A 69 -1.41 13.05 -18.74
C GLU A 69 -1.24 13.52 -17.28
N LYS A 70 -2.35 13.83 -16.61
CA LYS A 70 -2.32 14.16 -15.18
C LYS A 70 -1.89 12.97 -14.33
N LEU A 71 -2.37 11.77 -14.63
CA LEU A 71 -1.93 10.54 -13.95
C LEU A 71 -0.41 10.34 -14.08
N LYS A 72 0.12 10.51 -15.29
CA LYS A 72 1.54 10.40 -15.58
C LYS A 72 2.37 11.46 -14.84
N ASN A 73 1.91 12.70 -14.84
CA ASN A 73 2.59 13.79 -14.13
C ASN A 73 2.59 13.55 -12.62
N SER A 74 1.47 13.10 -12.04
CA SER A 74 1.39 12.75 -10.63
C SER A 74 2.26 11.52 -10.28
N GLU A 75 2.36 10.51 -11.16
CA GLU A 75 3.28 9.38 -10.96
C GLU A 75 4.74 9.82 -11.05
N ALA A 76 5.11 10.70 -11.99
CA ALA A 76 6.48 11.23 -12.11
C ALA A 76 6.93 12.00 -10.85
N LEU A 77 6.03 12.73 -10.18
CA LEU A 77 6.33 13.38 -8.91
C LEU A 77 6.63 12.39 -7.77
N LEU A 78 6.14 11.16 -7.89
CA LEU A 78 6.28 10.09 -6.90
C LEU A 78 7.28 9.00 -7.31
N GLU A 79 7.90 9.14 -8.49
CA GLU A 79 8.91 8.23 -9.01
C GLU A 79 10.12 8.14 -8.08
N ASN A 80 10.54 9.28 -7.50
CA ASN A 80 11.60 9.36 -6.49
C ASN A 80 11.29 8.57 -5.21
N GLN A 81 10.01 8.25 -4.96
CA GLN A 81 9.57 7.47 -3.82
C GLN A 81 9.34 5.99 -4.19
N ALA A 82 9.66 5.61 -5.43
CA ALA A 82 9.51 4.28 -5.97
C ALA A 82 8.08 3.73 -5.80
N VAL A 83 7.09 4.63 -5.94
CA VAL A 83 5.66 4.34 -5.84
C VAL A 83 5.08 4.17 -7.24
N HIS A 84 4.36 3.07 -7.44
CA HIS A 84 3.70 2.75 -8.70
C HIS A 84 2.19 2.71 -8.53
N PHE A 85 1.49 3.22 -9.54
CA PHE A 85 0.03 3.30 -9.56
C PHE A 85 -0.54 2.40 -10.64
N THR A 86 -1.70 1.82 -10.37
CA THR A 86 -2.52 1.17 -11.39
C THR A 86 -3.98 1.50 -11.15
N VAL A 87 -4.61 2.12 -12.13
CA VAL A 87 -6.03 2.49 -12.09
C VAL A 87 -6.81 1.47 -12.89
N PHE A 88 -7.84 0.89 -12.27
CA PHE A 88 -8.74 -0.09 -12.85
C PHE A 88 -10.15 0.48 -12.98
N SER A 89 -10.80 0.16 -14.09
CA SER A 89 -12.23 0.37 -14.26
C SER A 89 -13.03 -0.62 -13.39
N PRO A 90 -14.32 -0.36 -13.12
CA PRO A 90 -15.18 -1.27 -12.37
C PRO A 90 -15.36 -2.65 -13.03
N LYS A 91 -14.96 -2.79 -14.30
CA LYS A 91 -15.01 -4.01 -15.10
C LYS A 91 -13.69 -4.79 -15.12
N ASP A 92 -12.76 -4.51 -14.20
CA ASP A 92 -11.43 -5.14 -14.15
C ASP A 92 -10.55 -4.85 -15.38
N GLN A 93 -10.74 -3.68 -16.00
CA GLN A 93 -9.91 -3.22 -17.11
C GLN A 93 -8.91 -2.19 -16.62
N VAL A 94 -7.65 -2.32 -17.01
CA VAL A 94 -6.60 -1.35 -16.67
C VAL A 94 -6.84 -0.07 -17.47
N ILE A 95 -7.04 1.04 -16.77
CA ILE A 95 -7.12 2.39 -17.34
C ILE A 95 -5.71 2.97 -17.42
N TYR A 96 -4.89 2.74 -16.39
CA TYR A 96 -3.52 3.22 -16.32
C TYR A 96 -2.66 2.24 -15.50
N PRO A 97 -1.40 1.98 -15.86
CA PRO A 97 -0.74 2.39 -17.11
C PRO A 97 -1.17 1.49 -18.29
N ASN A 98 -1.32 2.06 -19.49
CA ASN A 98 -1.62 1.30 -20.72
C ASN A 98 -0.38 0.60 -21.30
N ASN A 99 0.35 -0.13 -20.46
CA ASN A 99 1.62 -0.80 -20.82
C ASN A 99 1.64 -2.30 -20.51
N GLY A 100 0.51 -2.85 -20.03
CA GLY A 100 0.38 -4.28 -19.73
C GLY A 100 1.17 -4.76 -18.51
N VAL A 101 1.69 -3.87 -17.66
CA VAL A 101 2.47 -4.20 -16.44
C VAL A 101 1.61 -4.11 -15.17
N ALA A 102 0.28 -4.21 -15.31
CA ALA A 102 -0.65 -4.12 -14.19
C ALA A 102 -0.67 -5.39 -13.32
N PRO A 103 -0.75 -5.27 -11.99
CA PRO A 103 -0.99 -6.40 -11.11
C PRO A 103 -2.37 -7.01 -11.35
N LYS A 104 -2.52 -8.32 -11.15
CA LYS A 104 -3.82 -8.97 -11.22
C LYS A 104 -4.53 -8.87 -9.87
N ILE A 105 -5.70 -8.23 -9.86
CA ILE A 105 -6.57 -8.19 -8.67
C ILE A 105 -7.31 -9.53 -8.56
N THR A 106 -7.33 -10.12 -7.36
CA THR A 106 -8.04 -11.39 -7.16
C THR A 106 -9.55 -11.17 -7.05
N LYS A 107 -10.35 -12.23 -7.29
CA LYS A 107 -11.81 -12.14 -7.17
C LYS A 107 -12.26 -11.70 -5.76
N THR A 108 -11.55 -12.16 -4.73
CA THR A 108 -11.82 -11.79 -3.33
C THR A 108 -11.54 -10.32 -3.07
N ASP A 109 -10.44 -9.78 -3.61
CA ASP A 109 -10.14 -8.35 -3.49
C ASP A 109 -11.22 -7.50 -4.16
N TRP A 110 -11.67 -7.89 -5.35
CA TRP A 110 -12.78 -7.23 -6.02
C TRP A 110 -14.08 -7.23 -5.20
N GLN A 111 -14.35 -8.29 -4.44
CA GLN A 111 -15.51 -8.33 -3.53
C GLN A 111 -15.37 -7.31 -2.40
N HIS A 112 -14.19 -7.16 -1.81
CA HIS A 112 -13.91 -6.14 -0.79
C HIS A 112 -14.04 -4.72 -1.38
N LEU A 113 -13.45 -4.48 -2.54
CA LEU A 113 -13.50 -3.18 -3.22
C LEU A 113 -14.95 -2.77 -3.55
N ARG A 114 -15.78 -3.72 -4.00
CA ARG A 114 -17.23 -3.50 -4.26
C ARG A 114 -18.06 -3.24 -3.00
N LYS A 115 -17.54 -3.56 -1.81
CA LYS A 115 -18.14 -3.22 -0.51
C LYS A 115 -17.56 -1.93 0.09
N ASN A 116 -16.83 -1.14 -0.70
CA ASN A 116 -16.13 0.05 -0.25
C ASN A 116 -15.07 -0.23 0.84
N GLN A 117 -14.45 -1.40 0.80
CA GLN A 117 -13.39 -1.79 1.73
C GLN A 117 -12.02 -1.63 1.07
N ILE A 118 -11.08 -1.05 1.81
CA ILE A 118 -9.68 -0.93 1.41
C ILE A 118 -8.98 -2.25 1.71
N VAL A 119 -8.19 -2.76 0.77
CA VAL A 119 -7.41 -3.98 0.94
C VAL A 119 -5.94 -3.61 1.03
N ARG A 120 -5.31 -3.92 2.17
CA ARG A 120 -3.89 -3.69 2.42
C ARG A 120 -3.15 -5.00 2.31
N LYS A 121 -2.05 -5.03 1.56
CA LYS A 121 -1.25 -6.24 1.32
C LYS A 121 0.24 -5.95 1.47
N VAL A 122 0.96 -6.98 1.87
CA VAL A 122 2.42 -7.01 1.86
C VAL A 122 2.82 -8.29 1.15
N ASN A 123 3.44 -8.14 -0.01
CA ASN A 123 4.00 -9.25 -0.75
C ASN A 123 5.49 -9.30 -0.47
N ASN A 124 5.91 -10.21 0.42
CA ASN A 124 7.32 -10.42 0.79
C ASN A 124 8.11 -11.25 -0.23
N LYS A 125 7.50 -11.62 -1.35
CA LYS A 125 8.12 -12.48 -2.38
C LYS A 125 8.01 -11.83 -3.75
N ASN A 126 9.08 -11.95 -4.51
CA ASN A 126 9.09 -11.59 -5.92
C ASN A 126 8.17 -12.55 -6.69
N PHE A 127 7.31 -12.03 -7.56
CA PHE A 127 6.43 -12.86 -8.38
C PHE A 127 6.58 -12.52 -9.86
N LYS A 128 6.49 -13.56 -10.70
CA LYS A 128 6.55 -13.40 -12.15
C LYS A 128 5.22 -12.87 -12.67
N LEU A 129 5.27 -11.74 -13.37
CA LEU A 129 4.14 -11.19 -14.11
C LEU A 129 3.91 -12.01 -15.38
N LYS A 130 2.71 -11.91 -15.95
CA LYS A 130 2.34 -12.61 -17.21
C LYS A 130 3.23 -12.24 -18.41
N ASN A 131 3.90 -11.10 -18.36
CA ASN A 131 4.81 -10.59 -19.39
C ASN A 131 6.27 -11.05 -19.19
N GLY A 132 6.54 -12.00 -18.29
CA GLY A 132 7.87 -12.53 -18.02
C GLY A 132 8.75 -11.65 -17.10
N LYS A 133 8.31 -10.43 -16.75
CA LYS A 133 9.02 -9.56 -15.81
C LYS A 133 8.81 -10.03 -14.37
N THR A 134 9.83 -9.86 -13.54
CA THR A 134 9.73 -10.15 -12.10
C THR A 134 9.32 -8.89 -11.36
N ARG A 135 8.19 -8.95 -10.64
CA ARG A 135 7.77 -7.88 -9.74
C ARG A 135 8.43 -8.10 -8.37
N PRO A 136 9.15 -7.10 -7.83
CA PRO A 136 9.77 -7.21 -6.52
C PRO A 136 8.74 -7.28 -5.39
N ALA A 137 9.22 -7.62 -4.20
CA ALA A 137 8.45 -7.51 -2.97
C ALA A 137 7.95 -6.07 -2.76
N MET A 138 6.66 -5.92 -2.46
CA MET A 138 5.99 -4.62 -2.39
C MET A 138 4.96 -4.56 -1.27
N ILE A 139 4.80 -3.38 -0.69
CA ILE A 139 3.67 -3.02 0.16
C ILE A 139 2.63 -2.37 -0.75
N GLU A 140 1.42 -2.92 -0.77
CA GLU A 140 0.36 -2.53 -1.71
C GLU A 140 -0.92 -2.15 -0.96
N VAL A 141 -1.60 -1.13 -1.49
CA VAL A 141 -2.95 -0.71 -1.06
C VAL A 141 -3.86 -0.74 -2.29
N LEU A 142 -5.00 -1.42 -2.16
CA LEU A 142 -6.08 -1.38 -3.12
C LEU A 142 -7.23 -0.57 -2.53
N LYS A 143 -7.53 0.56 -3.15
CA LYS A 143 -8.55 1.51 -2.68
C LYS A 143 -9.66 1.69 -3.72
N PRO A 144 -10.93 1.51 -3.35
CA PRO A 144 -12.04 1.74 -4.26
C PRO A 144 -12.49 3.21 -4.21
N TYR A 145 -12.87 3.76 -5.35
CA TYR A 145 -13.39 5.12 -5.49
C TYR A 145 -14.82 5.09 -5.99
N TYR A 146 -15.70 5.77 -5.26
CA TYR A 146 -17.13 5.83 -5.55
C TYR A 146 -17.55 7.24 -5.93
N TYR A 147 -18.43 7.34 -6.93
CA TYR A 147 -19.13 8.57 -7.28
C TYR A 147 -20.63 8.29 -7.32
N LYS A 148 -21.44 9.07 -6.61
CA LYS A 148 -22.89 8.88 -6.48
C LYS A 148 -23.28 7.42 -6.13
N LYS A 149 -22.62 6.84 -5.12
CA LYS A 149 -22.82 5.44 -4.64
C LYS A 149 -22.49 4.35 -5.67
N LYS A 150 -21.86 4.67 -6.80
CA LYS A 150 -21.39 3.70 -7.79
C LYS A 150 -19.86 3.64 -7.80
N LEU A 151 -19.30 2.44 -7.81
CA LEU A 151 -17.85 2.24 -7.97
C LEU A 151 -17.46 2.77 -9.35
N VAL A 152 -16.53 3.72 -9.38
CA VAL A 152 -16.05 4.34 -10.64
C VAL A 152 -14.63 3.95 -10.99
N ALA A 153 -13.80 3.66 -9.99
CA ALA A 153 -12.47 3.12 -10.19
C ALA A 153 -11.99 2.35 -8.97
N ALA A 154 -11.00 1.48 -9.18
CA ALA A 154 -10.18 0.94 -8.12
C ALA A 154 -8.73 1.30 -8.42
N VAL A 155 -7.99 1.76 -7.42
CA VAL A 155 -6.57 2.10 -7.56
C VAL A 155 -5.75 1.15 -6.73
N THR A 156 -4.71 0.60 -7.34
CA THR A 156 -3.64 -0.10 -6.64
C THR A 156 -2.44 0.81 -6.58
N VAL A 157 -1.93 1.05 -5.38
CA VAL A 157 -0.70 1.81 -5.16
C VAL A 157 0.28 0.90 -4.44
N GLY A 158 1.48 0.76 -4.98
CA GLY A 158 2.53 -0.09 -4.41
C GLY A 158 3.85 0.63 -4.28
N ALA A 159 4.53 0.44 -3.15
CA ALA A 159 5.92 0.85 -2.97
C ALA A 159 6.81 -0.40 -2.82
N PHE A 160 8.01 -0.35 -3.40
CA PHE A 160 8.98 -1.43 -3.22
C PHE A 160 9.43 -1.53 -1.77
N ILE A 161 9.66 -2.75 -1.33
CA ILE A 161 10.36 -3.04 -0.08
C ILE A 161 11.85 -3.06 -0.45
N SER A 162 12.58 -2.00 -0.07
CA SER A 162 14.04 -1.95 -0.20
C SER A 162 14.73 -2.67 0.95
#